data_AF-A0A8H6Z7X7-F1
#
_entry.id   AF-A0A8H6Z7X7-F1
#
_cell.length_a   1.000
_cell.length_b   1.000
_cell.length_c   1.000
_cell.angle_alpha   90.00
_cell.angle_beta   90.00
_cell.angle_gamma   90.00
#
_symmetry.space_group_name_H-M   'P 1'
#
loop_
_entity.id
_entity.type
_entity.pdbx_description
1 polymer ?
#
loop_
_entity_poly.entity_id
_entity_poly.type
_entity_poly.pdbx_seq_one_letter_code
_entity_poly.pdbx_strand_id
1 'polypeptide(L)'
;MAPTVRRTLHKKASSAAHAPPKTKKASKASKPAPTKSAAKNSRGRKTKSASDGKQDSDLPSAASLLSNSQQTTDKWYKSPRTKKGYANYVKSGKKWLVDWTAEDRLGDEISADAFDNITAETPLALRALVAYKCEHLKREFSSAEGIRSAFKDYFEGYMEYSTLLVS
;
A
#
# COMPACT_ATOMS: atom_id res chain seq x y z
N MET A 1 59.51 27.28 26.87
CA MET A 1 59.55 26.07 26.01
C MET A 1 58.69 25.02 26.69
N ALA A 2 57.65 24.54 26.00
CA ALA A 2 56.61 23.66 26.56
C ALA A 2 57.05 22.19 26.62
N PRO A 3 56.59 21.39 27.59
CA PRO A 3 56.93 19.97 27.66
C PRO A 3 56.02 19.11 26.77
N THR A 4 56.66 18.27 25.95
CA THR A 4 56.07 17.24 25.10
C THR A 4 55.54 16.07 25.94
N VAL A 5 54.22 15.84 25.93
CA VAL A 5 53.61 14.64 26.51
C VAL A 5 53.58 13.54 25.45
N ARG A 6 54.47 12.56 25.57
CA ARG A 6 54.39 11.26 24.87
C ARG A 6 53.30 10.43 25.53
N ARG A 7 52.28 10.02 24.76
CA ARG A 7 51.30 9.01 25.19
C ARG A 7 51.30 7.85 24.21
N THR A 8 51.99 6.78 24.61
CA THR A 8 51.91 5.44 24.01
C THR A 8 50.75 4.70 24.68
N LEU A 9 49.86 4.08 23.90
CA LEU A 9 49.00 3.00 24.39
C LEU A 9 48.72 1.98 23.29
N HIS A 10 48.85 0.74 23.70
CA HIS A 10 48.92 -0.50 22.92
C HIS A 10 47.54 -0.97 22.40
N LYS A 11 47.57 -1.49 21.18
CA LYS A 11 47.10 -2.83 20.75
C LYS A 11 45.89 -3.44 21.49
N LYS A 12 44.79 -3.65 20.74
CA LYS A 12 44.07 -4.93 20.76
C LYS A 12 43.33 -5.19 19.44
N ALA A 13 43.82 -6.19 18.72
CA ALA A 13 43.12 -6.88 17.66
C ALA A 13 42.38 -8.10 18.27
N SER A 14 41.16 -8.34 17.81
CA SER A 14 40.37 -9.59 17.86
C SER A 14 39.14 -9.29 16.99
N SER A 15 38.96 -9.79 15.77
CA SER A 15 39.03 -11.16 15.25
C SER A 15 38.25 -12.16 16.11
N ALA A 16 36.95 -12.29 15.81
CA ALA A 16 36.22 -13.54 15.98
C ALA A 16 35.03 -13.54 15.01
N ALA A 17 35.11 -14.45 14.05
CA ALA A 17 34.06 -14.81 13.12
C ALA A 17 32.78 -15.26 13.85
N HIS A 18 31.62 -14.92 13.29
CA HIS A 18 30.38 -15.64 13.53
C HIS A 18 29.83 -16.16 12.22
N ALA A 19 29.98 -17.48 12.05
CA ALA A 19 29.40 -18.27 10.98
C ALA A 19 27.87 -18.38 11.14
N PRO A 20 27.12 -18.62 10.05
CA PRO A 20 25.67 -18.74 10.06
C PRO A 20 25.20 -20.08 10.66
N PRO A 21 24.02 -20.14 11.32
CA PRO A 21 23.46 -21.42 11.72
C PRO A 21 22.91 -22.19 10.51
N LYS A 22 23.27 -23.47 10.51
CA LYS A 22 22.99 -24.50 9.53
C LYS A 22 21.50 -24.85 9.43
N THR A 23 21.17 -25.25 8.21
CA THR A 23 19.99 -25.99 7.77
C THR A 23 19.56 -27.13 8.71
N LYS A 24 18.25 -27.23 8.96
CA LYS A 24 17.58 -28.52 9.19
C LYS A 24 16.55 -28.75 8.09
N LYS A 25 16.74 -29.87 7.41
CA LYS A 25 15.97 -30.42 6.30
C LYS A 25 15.30 -31.70 6.81
N ALA A 26 13.98 -31.78 6.69
CA ALA A 26 13.18 -33.02 6.58
C ALA A 26 11.83 -32.56 5.97
N SER A 27 11.51 -32.82 4.70
CA SER A 27 11.03 -34.10 4.11
C SER A 27 9.83 -34.64 4.89
N LYS A 28 8.66 -35.02 4.36
CA LYS A 28 8.08 -35.18 3.01
C LYS A 28 6.67 -35.77 3.25
N ALA A 29 5.60 -35.20 2.68
CA ALA A 29 4.34 -35.89 2.33
C ALA A 29 3.41 -34.85 1.66
N SER A 30 3.30 -34.82 0.33
CA SER A 30 2.27 -35.55 -0.45
C SER A 30 0.92 -34.82 -0.47
N LYS A 31 0.69 -34.15 -1.61
CA LYS A 31 -0.55 -33.71 -2.28
C LYS A 31 -1.84 -34.50 -1.93
N PRO A 32 -3.05 -33.90 -2.03
CA PRO A 32 -3.62 -33.63 -3.36
C PRO A 32 -4.31 -32.27 -3.56
N ALA A 33 -4.36 -31.89 -4.83
CA ALA A 33 -5.18 -30.83 -5.39
C ALA A 33 -6.67 -31.17 -5.30
N PRO A 34 -7.57 -30.18 -5.21
CA PRO A 34 -8.94 -30.34 -5.65
C PRO A 34 -9.08 -29.85 -7.10
N THR A 35 -9.04 -30.79 -8.04
CA THR A 35 -9.62 -30.63 -9.37
C THR A 35 -11.14 -30.70 -9.28
N LYS A 36 -11.80 -29.74 -9.96
CA LYS A 36 -13.14 -29.79 -10.57
C LYS A 36 -14.32 -30.23 -9.69
N SER A 37 -15.26 -29.31 -9.51
CA SER A 37 -16.67 -29.65 -9.49
C SER A 37 -17.42 -28.67 -10.39
N ALA A 38 -17.56 -29.10 -11.63
CA ALA A 38 -18.51 -28.54 -12.59
C ALA A 38 -19.92 -28.76 -12.02
N ALA A 39 -20.63 -27.66 -11.76
CA ALA A 39 -22.07 -27.73 -11.51
C ALA A 39 -22.76 -28.08 -12.83
N LYS A 40 -23.12 -29.36 -12.97
CA LYS A 40 -24.11 -29.85 -13.93
C LYS A 40 -25.46 -29.25 -13.55
N ASN A 41 -25.92 -28.22 -14.26
CA ASN A 41 -27.35 -27.96 -14.38
C ASN A 41 -27.86 -28.69 -15.62
N SER A 42 -28.28 -29.93 -15.39
CA SER A 42 -29.21 -30.64 -16.27
C SER A 42 -30.59 -30.01 -16.15
N ARG A 43 -31.19 -29.55 -17.25
CA ARG A 43 -32.62 -29.72 -17.56
C ARG A 43 -32.95 -29.10 -18.92
N GLY A 44 -33.53 -29.93 -19.79
CA GLY A 44 -34.54 -29.48 -20.75
C GLY A 44 -34.06 -29.12 -22.15
N ARG A 45 -33.82 -30.13 -22.98
CA ARG A 45 -33.91 -30.02 -24.43
C ARG A 45 -35.37 -29.72 -24.82
N LYS A 46 -35.64 -28.54 -25.37
CA LYS A 46 -36.78 -28.30 -26.27
C LYS A 46 -36.25 -27.61 -27.53
N THR A 47 -36.00 -28.41 -28.55
CA THR A 47 -35.84 -27.94 -29.93
C THR A 47 -37.21 -27.56 -30.49
N LYS A 48 -37.39 -26.30 -30.90
CA LYS A 48 -38.38 -25.92 -31.91
C LYS A 48 -37.84 -24.74 -32.73
N SER A 49 -37.54 -25.08 -33.98
CA SER A 49 -37.50 -24.33 -35.25
C SER A 49 -37.30 -22.80 -35.27
N ALA A 50 -36.28 -22.43 -36.07
CA ALA A 50 -36.24 -21.37 -37.07
C ALA A 50 -36.85 -19.99 -36.75
N SER A 51 -35.96 -19.01 -36.59
CA SER A 51 -36.14 -17.66 -37.12
C SER A 51 -34.76 -17.03 -37.35
N ASP A 52 -34.49 -16.75 -38.61
CA ASP A 52 -33.48 -15.81 -39.10
C ASP A 52 -33.44 -14.51 -38.30
N GLY A 53 -32.25 -13.92 -38.19
CA GLY A 53 -32.04 -12.58 -37.62
C GLY A 53 -31.35 -12.57 -36.27
N LYS A 54 -30.13 -13.10 -36.19
CA LYS A 54 -29.25 -12.85 -35.05
C LYS A 54 -28.72 -11.41 -35.18
N GLN A 55 -29.50 -10.47 -34.64
CA GLN A 55 -29.11 -9.07 -34.50
C GLN A 55 -27.69 -8.99 -33.93
N ASP A 56 -26.87 -8.16 -34.56
CA ASP A 56 -25.64 -7.65 -33.98
C ASP A 56 -25.91 -7.31 -32.51
N SER A 57 -25.11 -7.92 -31.65
CA SER A 57 -25.09 -7.62 -30.22
C SER A 57 -25.03 -6.11 -30.03
N ASP A 58 -26.08 -5.53 -29.46
CA ASP A 58 -26.12 -4.14 -29.00
C ASP A 58 -24.97 -3.95 -28.01
N LEU A 59 -23.82 -3.53 -28.52
CA LEU A 59 -22.65 -3.22 -27.73
C LEU A 59 -23.01 -1.98 -26.89
N PRO A 60 -22.74 -1.98 -25.58
CA PRO A 60 -23.05 -0.84 -24.75
C PRO A 60 -22.33 0.40 -25.28
N SER A 61 -23.07 1.52 -25.37
CA SER A 61 -22.49 2.82 -25.73
C SER A 61 -21.34 3.18 -24.78
N ALA A 62 -20.31 3.86 -25.30
CA ALA A 62 -19.18 4.36 -24.50
C ALA A 62 -19.65 5.20 -23.30
N ALA A 63 -20.72 6.00 -23.47
CA ALA A 63 -21.30 6.77 -22.37
C ALA A 63 -21.86 5.88 -21.25
N SER A 64 -22.49 4.77 -21.61
CA SER A 64 -23.00 3.79 -20.64
C SER A 64 -21.86 3.09 -19.90
N LEU A 65 -20.80 2.69 -20.62
CA LEU A 65 -19.61 2.10 -20.01
C LEU A 65 -18.90 3.07 -19.06
N LEU A 66 -18.77 4.35 -19.42
CA LEU A 66 -18.17 5.37 -18.56
C LEU A 66 -19.01 5.61 -17.30
N SER A 67 -20.32 5.74 -17.44
CA SER A 67 -21.22 5.93 -16.29
C SER A 67 -21.18 4.72 -15.35
N ASN A 68 -21.24 3.50 -15.89
CA ASN A 68 -21.12 2.28 -15.10
C ASN A 68 -19.75 2.18 -14.43
N SER A 69 -18.66 2.47 -15.16
CA SER A 69 -17.29 2.46 -14.62
C SER A 69 -17.14 3.43 -13.44
N GLN A 70 -17.65 4.65 -13.56
CA GLN A 70 -17.65 5.65 -12.48
C GLN A 70 -18.40 5.14 -11.25
N GLN A 71 -19.64 4.68 -11.42
CA GLN A 71 -20.44 4.16 -10.31
C GLN A 71 -19.78 2.96 -9.61
N THR A 72 -19.16 2.07 -10.40
CA THR A 72 -18.48 0.90 -9.86
C THR A 72 -17.23 1.34 -9.10
N THR A 73 -16.45 2.27 -9.65
CA THR A 73 -15.26 2.83 -9.01
C THR A 73 -15.62 3.50 -7.67
N ASP A 74 -16.68 4.31 -7.64
CA ASP A 74 -17.14 4.97 -6.42
C ASP A 74 -17.59 3.97 -5.35
N LYS A 75 -18.34 2.94 -5.75
CA LYS A 75 -18.75 1.85 -4.84
C LYS A 75 -17.55 1.11 -4.27
N TRP A 76 -16.54 0.85 -5.08
CA TRP A 76 -15.31 0.19 -4.66
C TRP A 76 -14.50 1.05 -3.70
N TYR A 77 -14.35 2.33 -4.00
CA TYR A 77 -13.62 3.30 -3.18
C TYR A 77 -14.29 3.48 -1.81
N LYS A 78 -15.62 3.60 -1.80
CA LYS A 78 -16.42 3.75 -0.57
C LYS A 78 -16.68 2.44 0.18
N SER A 79 -16.25 1.30 -0.37
CA SER A 79 -16.49 -0.01 0.27
C SER A 79 -15.78 -0.10 1.62
N PRO A 80 -16.37 -0.80 2.62
CA PRO A 80 -15.75 -0.94 3.95
C PRO A 80 -14.36 -1.57 3.89
N ARG A 81 -14.12 -2.49 2.94
CA ARG A 81 -12.82 -3.13 2.73
C ARG A 81 -11.76 -2.12 2.28
N THR A 82 -12.08 -1.28 1.31
CA THR A 82 -11.16 -0.25 0.81
C THR A 82 -10.88 0.80 1.88
N LYS A 83 -11.92 1.30 2.57
CA LYS A 83 -11.77 2.23 3.69
C LYS A 83 -10.85 1.69 4.78
N LYS A 84 -11.01 0.41 5.16
CA LYS A 84 -10.11 -0.25 6.10
C LYS A 84 -8.66 -0.31 5.58
N GLY A 85 -8.49 -0.57 4.29
CA GLY A 85 -7.19 -0.53 3.62
C GLY A 85 -6.54 0.85 3.71
N TYR A 86 -7.29 1.92 3.41
CA TYR A 86 -6.81 3.30 3.50
C TYR A 86 -6.43 3.71 4.91
N ALA A 87 -7.29 3.40 5.90
CA ALA A 87 -6.97 3.64 7.30
C ALA A 87 -5.66 2.97 7.72
N ASN A 88 -5.36 1.77 7.21
CA ASN A 88 -4.09 1.09 7.46
C ASN A 88 -2.91 1.80 6.81
N TYR A 89 -3.05 2.29 5.57
CA TYR A 89 -2.00 3.08 4.92
C TYR A 89 -1.68 4.33 5.72
N VAL A 90 -2.70 5.12 6.08
CA VAL A 90 -2.53 6.34 6.88
C VAL A 90 -1.88 6.03 8.23
N LYS A 91 -2.39 5.03 8.96
CA LYS A 91 -1.81 4.61 10.25
C LYS A 91 -0.35 4.22 10.12
N SER A 92 -0.01 3.45 9.07
CA SER A 92 1.37 3.02 8.84
C SER A 92 2.29 4.17 8.42
N GLY A 93 1.76 5.16 7.70
CA GLY A 93 2.48 6.37 7.30
C GLY A 93 2.77 7.29 8.48
N LYS A 94 1.78 7.53 9.35
CA LYS A 94 1.96 8.29 10.59
C LYS A 94 2.99 7.65 11.51
N LYS A 95 2.89 6.34 11.74
CA LYS A 95 3.90 5.62 12.53
C LYS A 95 5.29 5.76 11.92
N TRP A 96 5.41 5.58 10.60
CA TRP A 96 6.69 5.74 9.92
C TRP A 96 7.27 7.14 10.10
N LEU A 97 6.44 8.18 10.01
CA LEU A 97 6.88 9.57 10.16
C LEU A 97 7.43 9.82 11.57
N VAL A 98 6.70 9.41 12.60
CA VAL A 98 7.13 9.52 14.01
C VAL A 98 8.44 8.78 14.26
N ASP A 99 8.56 7.54 13.77
CA ASP A 99 9.78 6.75 13.96
C ASP A 99 10.98 7.41 13.24
N TRP A 100 10.77 8.02 12.07
CA TRP A 100 11.84 8.60 11.26
C TRP A 100 12.31 9.98 11.73
N THR A 101 11.40 10.80 12.24
CA THR A 101 11.77 12.07 12.88
C THR A 101 12.49 11.82 14.21
N ALA A 102 12.07 10.83 14.98
CA ALA A 102 12.77 10.44 16.22
C ALA A 102 14.21 9.93 15.98
N GLU A 103 14.46 9.37 14.80
CA GLU A 103 15.80 8.94 14.36
C GLU A 103 16.60 10.03 13.63
N ASP A 104 16.10 11.28 13.59
CA ASP A 104 16.71 12.43 12.89
C ASP A 104 17.02 12.16 11.40
N ARG A 105 16.21 11.31 10.75
CA ARG A 105 16.41 10.94 9.33
C ARG A 105 15.84 11.95 8.35
N LEU A 106 14.90 12.76 8.81
CA LEU A 106 14.22 13.79 8.02
C LEU A 106 14.74 15.20 8.34
N GLY A 107 15.67 15.32 9.30
CA GLY A 107 16.11 16.59 9.87
C GLY A 107 14.97 17.38 10.49
N ASP A 108 15.22 18.67 10.71
CA ASP A 108 14.21 19.63 11.21
C ASP A 108 13.23 20.09 10.12
N GLU A 109 13.30 19.53 8.90
CA GLU A 109 12.47 19.95 7.76
C GLU A 109 11.04 19.41 7.79
N ILE A 110 10.81 18.32 8.54
CA ILE A 110 9.52 17.64 8.57
C ILE A 110 9.16 17.29 10.02
N SER A 111 8.09 17.87 10.52
CA SER A 111 7.55 17.55 11.85
C SER A 111 6.93 16.15 11.91
N ALA A 112 6.99 15.53 13.09
CA ALA A 112 6.44 14.20 13.36
C ALA A 112 4.91 14.10 13.19
N ASP A 113 4.23 15.24 13.29
CA ASP A 113 2.77 15.39 13.22
C ASP A 113 2.29 15.97 11.88
N ALA A 114 3.15 16.07 10.86
CA ALA A 114 2.83 16.70 9.57
C ALA A 114 1.68 16.01 8.81
N PHE A 115 1.25 14.81 9.19
CA PHE A 115 0.05 14.16 8.64
C PHE A 115 -1.22 14.40 9.47
N ASP A 116 -1.09 14.81 10.72
CA ASP A 116 -2.22 15.17 11.59
C ASP A 116 -2.55 16.66 11.46
N ASN A 117 -1.52 17.48 11.39
CA ASN A 117 -1.61 18.91 11.13
C ASN A 117 -1.20 19.16 9.68
N ILE A 118 -2.18 19.40 8.80
CA ILE A 118 -1.91 19.66 7.38
C ILE A 118 -1.18 21.01 7.27
N THR A 119 0.12 20.96 7.03
CA THR A 119 1.02 22.12 6.92
C THR A 119 1.71 22.15 5.55
N ALA A 120 2.60 23.12 5.34
CA ALA A 120 3.44 23.20 4.14
C ALA A 120 4.38 21.99 3.97
N GLU A 121 4.67 21.27 5.06
CA GLU A 121 5.58 20.11 5.07
C GLU A 121 4.89 18.80 4.68
N THR A 122 3.56 18.73 4.80
CA THR A 122 2.78 17.52 4.51
C THR A 122 3.04 16.93 3.12
N PRO A 123 3.12 17.71 2.02
CA PRO A 123 3.46 17.18 0.71
C PRO A 123 4.87 16.58 0.65
N LEU A 124 5.83 17.16 1.38
CA LEU A 124 7.20 16.67 1.45
C LEU A 124 7.26 15.35 2.24
N ALA A 125 6.59 15.29 3.39
CA ALA A 125 6.44 14.07 4.19
C ALA A 125 5.83 12.92 3.38
N LEU A 126 4.79 13.20 2.59
CA LEU A 126 4.13 12.20 1.75
C LEU A 126 5.04 11.72 0.62
N ARG A 127 5.81 12.61 -0.02
CA ARG A 127 6.80 12.23 -1.04
C ARG A 127 7.89 11.34 -0.44
N ALA A 128 8.45 11.70 0.71
CA ALA A 128 9.46 10.92 1.41
C ALA A 128 8.93 9.51 1.77
N LEU A 129 7.70 9.42 2.29
CA LEU A 129 7.05 8.14 2.58
C LEU A 129 6.92 7.26 1.34
N VAL A 130 6.41 7.81 0.23
CA VAL A 130 6.22 7.06 -1.02
C VAL A 130 7.56 6.59 -1.58
N ALA A 131 8.55 7.48 -1.64
CA ALA A 131 9.90 7.14 -2.10
C ALA A 131 10.50 6.02 -1.24
N TYR A 132 10.44 6.12 0.09
CA TYR A 132 10.93 5.07 0.98
C TYR A 132 10.22 3.72 0.74
N LYS A 133 8.88 3.72 0.69
CA LYS A 133 8.11 2.47 0.51
C LYS A 133 8.37 1.83 -0.86
N CYS A 134 8.48 2.61 -1.92
CA CYS A 134 8.59 2.09 -3.28
C CYS A 134 10.04 1.83 -3.69
N GLU A 135 10.95 2.77 -3.43
CA GLU A 135 12.34 2.67 -3.90
C GLU A 135 13.21 1.86 -2.95
N HIS A 136 13.06 2.07 -1.63
CA HIS A 136 13.90 1.40 -0.63
C HIS A 136 13.34 0.01 -0.27
N LEU A 137 12.04 -0.10 0.02
CA LEU A 137 11.40 -1.39 0.33
C LEU A 137 10.96 -2.17 -0.93
N LYS A 138 11.27 -1.67 -2.13
CA LYS A 138 10.97 -2.31 -3.43
C LYS A 138 9.49 -2.70 -3.59
N ARG A 139 8.58 -1.86 -3.08
CA ARG A 139 7.15 -2.06 -3.29
C ARG A 139 6.72 -1.56 -4.66
N GLU A 140 5.70 -2.23 -5.21
CA GLU A 140 5.18 -1.93 -6.53
C GLU A 140 4.42 -0.61 -6.60
N PHE A 141 4.20 -0.14 -7.84
CA PHE A 141 3.40 1.04 -8.16
C PHE A 141 2.00 1.00 -7.52
N SER A 142 1.39 -0.18 -7.41
CA SER A 142 0.10 -0.39 -6.73
C SER A 142 0.12 0.11 -5.27
N SER A 143 1.26 0.00 -4.59
CA SER A 143 1.43 0.51 -3.22
C SER A 143 1.56 2.03 -3.21
N ALA A 144 2.25 2.63 -4.20
CA ALA A 144 2.37 4.08 -4.32
C ALA A 144 0.99 4.73 -4.49
N GLU A 145 0.21 4.23 -5.44
CA GLU A 145 -1.15 4.71 -5.70
C GLU A 145 -2.10 4.45 -4.53
N GLY A 146 -1.94 3.31 -3.85
CA GLY A 146 -2.68 3.00 -2.63
C GLY A 146 -2.40 4.01 -1.51
N ILE A 147 -1.14 4.38 -1.29
CA ILE A 147 -0.74 5.40 -0.32
C ILE A 147 -1.31 6.76 -0.72
N ARG A 148 -1.10 7.20 -1.97
CA ARG A 148 -1.59 8.50 -2.46
C ARG A 148 -3.10 8.63 -2.32
N SER A 149 -3.83 7.59 -2.73
CA SER A 149 -5.29 7.54 -2.64
C SER A 149 -5.78 7.55 -1.19
N ALA A 150 -5.13 6.77 -0.31
CA ALA A 150 -5.48 6.74 1.12
C ALA A 150 -5.27 8.09 1.82
N PHE A 151 -4.16 8.77 1.55
CA PHE A 151 -3.90 10.09 2.12
C PHE A 151 -4.79 11.17 1.52
N LYS A 152 -5.13 11.06 0.23
CA LYS A 152 -6.12 11.95 -0.40
C LYS A 152 -7.49 11.82 0.29
N ASP A 153 -8.02 10.61 0.43
CA ASP A 153 -9.29 10.33 1.15
C ASP A 153 -9.27 10.91 2.58
N TYR A 154 -8.15 10.68 3.27
CA TYR A 154 -7.96 11.14 4.63
C TYR A 154 -7.97 12.66 4.74
N PHE A 155 -7.23 13.39 3.89
CA PHE A 155 -7.21 14.86 3.93
C PHE A 155 -8.53 15.48 3.49
N GLU A 156 -9.22 14.90 2.50
CA GLU A 156 -10.56 15.36 2.08
C GLU A 156 -11.55 15.30 3.25
N GLY A 157 -11.52 14.22 4.03
CA GLY A 157 -12.32 14.12 5.25
C GLY A 157 -12.02 15.23 6.26
N TYR A 158 -10.74 15.56 6.49
CA TYR A 158 -10.36 16.64 7.42
C TYR A 158 -10.88 18.00 6.99
N MET A 159 -10.86 18.30 5.69
CA MET A 159 -11.38 19.56 5.16
C MET A 159 -12.90 19.67 5.30
N GLU A 160 -13.63 18.58 5.05
CA GLU A 160 -15.10 18.56 5.16
C GLU A 160 -15.57 18.79 6.61
N TYR A 161 -14.91 18.18 7.61
CA TYR A 161 -15.21 18.43 9.03
C TYR A 161 -14.79 19.84 9.49
N SER A 162 -13.67 20.37 8.99
CA SER A 162 -13.21 21.70 9.38
C SER A 162 -14.11 22.82 8.84
N THR A 163 -14.71 22.66 7.65
CA THR A 163 -15.65 23.66 7.11
C THR A 163 -16.99 23.66 7.85
N LEU A 164 -17.47 22.49 8.29
CA LEU A 164 -18.75 22.37 9.01
C LEU A 164 -18.69 22.87 10.46
N LEU A 165 -17.51 22.97 11.07
CA LEU A 165 -17.36 23.48 12.45
C LEU A 165 -17.19 25.00 12.55
N VAL A 166 -17.03 25.69 11.41
CA VAL A 166 -16.85 27.15 11.34
C VAL A 166 -18.10 27.87 10.81
N SER A 167 -19.12 27.12 10.39
CA SER A 167 -20.42 27.63 9.91
C SER A 167 -21.48 27.55 11.01
#